data_AF-A0A558BHM6-F1
#
_entry.id   AF-A0A558BHM6-F1
#
_cell.length_a   1.000
_cell.length_b   1.000
_cell.length_c   1.000
_cell.angle_alpha   90.00
_cell.angle_beta   90.00
_cell.angle_gamma   90.00
#
_symmetry.space_group_name_H-M   'P 1'
#
loop_
_entity.id
_entity.type
_entity.pdbx_description
1 polymer ?
#
loop_
_entity_poly.entity_id
_entity_poly.type
_entity_poly.pdbx_seq_one_letter_code
_entity_poly.pdbx_strand_id
1 'polypeptide(L)'
;MEFGAPCELFCEDQVWSSEVLDISFGGVMVRRPEGEALPYNKPFEVVIHVDDHETGIVMAVELRHTDDERLGFRCDYIDAESTENLERLVASKLGDLALLERDFAKLIG
;
A
#
# COMPACT_ATOMS: atom_id res chain seq x y z
N MET A 1 -11.61 -1.24 -6.04
CA MET A 1 -10.49 -0.83 -6.89
C MET A 1 -9.25 -1.15 -6.08
N GLU A 2 -8.48 -2.17 -6.48
CA GLU A 2 -7.22 -2.48 -5.80
C GLU A 2 -6.21 -1.37 -6.10
N PHE A 3 -5.33 -1.08 -5.15
CA PHE A 3 -4.38 0.03 -5.27
C PHE A 3 -3.42 -0.18 -6.44
N GLY A 4 -2.94 -1.40 -6.62
CA GLY A 4 -2.25 -1.87 -7.83
C GLY A 4 -0.82 -1.38 -7.99
N ALA A 5 -0.22 -0.76 -6.96
CA ALA A 5 1.12 -0.23 -7.05
C ALA A 5 2.17 -1.28 -6.65
N PRO A 6 3.32 -1.33 -7.35
CA PRO A 6 4.42 -2.17 -6.94
C PRO A 6 4.99 -1.71 -5.60
N CYS A 7 5.38 -2.68 -4.77
CA CYS A 7 6.07 -2.42 -3.52
C CYS A 7 7.15 -3.46 -3.24
N GLU A 8 8.07 -3.08 -2.37
CA GLU A 8 9.10 -3.96 -1.83
C GLU A 8 8.88 -4.11 -0.32
N LEU A 9 8.94 -5.36 0.15
CA LEU A 9 8.92 -5.73 1.56
C LEU A 9 10.35 -6.02 2.00
N PHE A 10 10.84 -5.34 3.02
CA PHE A 10 12.15 -5.56 3.61
C PHE A 10 11.98 -6.12 5.02
N CYS A 11 12.69 -7.21 5.32
CA CYS A 11 12.81 -7.72 6.68
C CYS A 11 14.18 -8.39 6.86
N GLU A 12 14.96 -7.92 7.82
CA GLU A 12 16.33 -8.38 8.04
C GLU A 12 17.15 -8.28 6.74
N ASP A 13 17.70 -9.39 6.25
CA ASP A 13 18.50 -9.44 5.01
C ASP A 13 17.68 -9.91 3.79
N GLN A 14 16.35 -9.94 3.91
CA GLN A 14 15.45 -10.45 2.88
C GLN A 14 14.59 -9.33 2.27
N VAL A 15 14.36 -9.46 0.96
CA VAL A 15 13.53 -8.54 0.17
C VAL A 15 12.56 -9.33 -0.68
N TRP A 16 11.30 -8.91 -0.70
CA TRP A 16 10.28 -9.48 -1.57
C TRP A 16 9.56 -8.39 -2.35
N SER A 17 9.50 -8.56 -3.67
CA SER A 17 8.64 -7.74 -4.52
C SER A 17 7.19 -8.20 -4.41
N SER A 18 6.28 -7.24 -4.30
CA SER A 18 4.84 -7.48 -4.21
C SER A 18 4.05 -6.31 -4.82
N GLU A 19 2.73 -6.35 -4.66
CA GLU A 19 1.79 -5.34 -5.11
C GLU A 19 0.87 -4.95 -3.95
N VAL A 20 0.69 -3.64 -3.77
CA VAL A 20 -0.23 -3.07 -2.78
C VAL A 20 -1.67 -3.29 -3.26
N LEU A 21 -2.46 -3.96 -2.43
CA LEU A 21 -3.89 -4.18 -2.66
C LEU A 21 -4.71 -3.04 -2.05
N ASP A 22 -4.33 -2.59 -0.86
CA ASP A 22 -4.97 -1.49 -0.14
C ASP A 22 -3.99 -0.78 0.80
N ILE A 23 -4.20 0.51 1.06
CA ILE A 23 -3.33 1.34 1.89
C ILE A 23 -4.13 2.37 2.68
N SER A 24 -3.72 2.59 3.93
CA SER A 24 -4.24 3.62 4.82
C SER A 24 -3.14 4.13 5.74
N PHE A 25 -3.43 5.18 6.52
CA PHE A 25 -2.53 5.63 7.59
C PHE A 25 -2.31 4.58 8.68
N GLY A 26 -3.24 3.64 8.84
CA GLY A 26 -3.15 2.59 9.85
C GLY A 26 -2.37 1.36 9.42
N GLY A 27 -2.04 1.23 8.13
CA GLY A 27 -1.42 0.03 7.61
C GLY A 27 -1.62 -0.18 6.12
N VAL A 28 -1.07 -1.29 5.64
CA VAL A 28 -1.02 -1.65 4.23
C VAL A 28 -1.34 -3.13 4.07
N MET A 29 -2.07 -3.45 3.01
CA MET A 29 -2.35 -4.81 2.58
C MET A 29 -1.69 -5.03 1.23
N VAL A 30 -0.92 -6.10 1.12
CA VAL A 30 -0.15 -6.43 -0.09
C VAL A 30 -0.47 -7.87 -0.51
N ARG A 31 -0.23 -8.17 -1.79
CA ARG A 31 -0.31 -9.54 -2.28
C ARG A 31 0.77 -10.38 -1.59
N ARG A 32 0.46 -11.62 -1.28
CA ARG A 32 1.47 -12.55 -0.76
C ARG A 32 2.48 -12.83 -1.88
N PRO A 33 3.78 -12.55 -1.70
CA PRO A 33 4.79 -12.93 -2.68
C PRO A 33 4.88 -14.46 -2.75
N GLU A 34 5.10 -14.98 -3.96
CA GLU A 34 5.30 -16.42 -4.16
C GLU A 34 6.64 -16.86 -3.53
N GLY A 35 6.66 -18.02 -2.88
CA GLY A 35 7.88 -18.63 -2.36
C GLY A 35 7.91 -18.78 -0.83
N GLU A 36 8.98 -18.28 -0.22
CA GLU A 36 9.34 -18.56 1.18
C GLU A 36 8.34 -17.99 2.21
N ALA A 37 8.29 -18.64 3.37
CA ALA A 37 7.49 -18.17 4.49
C ALA A 37 8.09 -16.89 5.07
N LEU A 38 7.29 -15.82 5.13
CA LEU A 38 7.70 -14.58 5.76
C LEU A 38 7.85 -14.75 7.28
N PRO A 39 8.87 -14.14 7.89
CA PRO A 39 9.07 -14.23 9.33
C PRO A 39 7.96 -13.49 10.09
N TYR A 40 7.29 -14.21 10.99
CA TYR A 40 6.28 -13.62 11.88
C TYR A 40 6.94 -12.91 13.06
N ASN A 41 6.25 -11.89 13.60
CA ASN A 41 6.70 -11.09 14.75
C ASN A 41 8.05 -10.39 14.56
N LYS A 42 8.39 -10.06 13.31
CA LYS A 42 9.52 -9.21 12.96
C LYS A 42 9.03 -7.88 12.40
N PRO A 43 9.77 -6.78 12.62
CA PRO A 43 9.47 -5.53 11.96
C PRO A 43 9.76 -5.65 10.46
N PHE A 44 8.86 -5.13 9.65
CA PHE A 44 9.04 -5.01 8.21
C PHE A 44 9.15 -3.52 7.87
N GLU A 45 9.81 -3.23 6.76
CA GLU A 45 9.65 -1.97 6.05
C GLU A 45 8.97 -2.24 4.71
N VAL A 46 7.98 -1.41 4.38
CA VAL A 46 7.29 -1.47 3.10
C VAL A 46 7.64 -0.20 2.34
N VAL A 47 8.19 -0.36 1.14
CA VAL A 47 8.46 0.74 0.21
C VAL A 47 7.48 0.64 -0.94
N ILE A 48 6.64 1.65 -1.09
CA ILE A 48 5.59 1.70 -2.11
C ILE A 48 6.00 2.74 -3.14
N HIS A 49 6.08 2.32 -4.40
CA HIS A 49 6.46 3.22 -5.49
C HIS A 49 5.19 3.88 -6.06
N VAL A 50 5.10 5.20 -5.88
CA VAL A 50 3.99 6.01 -6.39
C VAL A 50 4.52 6.85 -7.55
N ASP A 51 3.80 6.85 -8.67
CA ASP A 51 4.18 7.53 -9.94
C ASP A 51 5.56 7.11 -10.49
N ASP A 52 6.15 7.92 -11.37
CA ASP A 52 7.35 7.64 -12.21
C ASP A 52 8.67 7.54 -11.40
N HIS A 53 8.61 6.88 -10.22
CA HIS A 53 9.70 6.53 -9.31
C HIS A 53 10.36 7.67 -8.50
N GLU A 54 9.86 8.91 -8.56
CA GLU A 54 10.47 10.03 -7.82
C GLU A 54 10.02 10.19 -6.37
N THR A 55 8.89 9.61 -5.94
CA THR A 55 8.44 9.75 -4.54
C THR A 55 7.77 8.47 -4.03
N GLY A 56 8.45 7.77 -3.12
CA GLY A 56 7.93 6.58 -2.46
C GLY A 56 7.16 6.89 -1.18
N ILE A 57 6.35 5.95 -0.72
CA ILE A 57 5.84 5.90 0.66
C ILE A 57 6.62 4.80 1.38
N VAL A 58 7.30 5.16 2.46
CA VAL A 58 8.07 4.22 3.29
C VAL A 58 7.37 4.08 4.64
N MET A 59 7.09 2.84 5.03
CA MET A 59 6.38 2.54 6.27
C MET A 59 7.09 1.43 7.04
N ALA A 60 7.36 1.67 8.32
CA ALA A 60 7.72 0.60 9.24
C ALA A 60 6.42 -0.06 9.74
N VAL A 61 6.32 -1.38 9.57
CA VAL A 61 5.08 -2.11 9.77
C VAL A 61 5.29 -3.44 10.50
N GLU A 62 4.21 -3.94 11.11
CA GLU A 62 4.18 -5.26 11.73
C GLU A 62 3.15 -6.15 11.03
N LEU A 63 3.54 -7.37 10.69
CA LEU A 63 2.65 -8.36 10.09
C LEU A 63 1.56 -8.76 11.10
N ARG A 64 0.29 -8.51 10.76
CA ARG A 64 -0.87 -8.80 11.62
C ARG A 64 -1.77 -9.90 11.10
N HIS A 65 -1.84 -10.04 9.78
CA HIS A 65 -2.70 -11.04 9.14
C HIS A 65 -1.99 -11.66 7.96
N THR A 66 -2.21 -12.96 7.79
CA THR A 66 -1.71 -13.74 6.64
C THR A 66 -2.81 -14.68 6.20
N ASP A 67 -3.15 -14.64 4.92
CA ASP A 67 -3.91 -15.69 4.27
C ASP A 67 -3.11 -16.24 3.07
N ASP A 68 -3.75 -17.07 2.26
CA ASP A 68 -3.12 -17.74 1.11
C ASP A 68 -2.71 -16.75 0.00
N GLU A 69 -3.36 -15.60 -0.10
CA GLU A 69 -3.17 -14.65 -1.20
C GLU A 69 -2.66 -13.26 -0.74
N ARG A 70 -2.76 -12.93 0.55
CA ARG A 70 -2.61 -11.57 1.06
C ARG A 70 -1.87 -11.54 2.40
N LEU A 71 -1.21 -10.42 2.61
CA LEU A 71 -0.55 -10.06 3.86
C LEU A 71 -1.11 -8.72 4.33
N GLY A 72 -1.56 -8.68 5.58
CA GLY A 72 -2.06 -7.49 6.25
C GLY A 72 -1.05 -6.99 7.28
N PHE A 73 -0.60 -5.76 7.10
CA PHE A 73 0.37 -5.10 7.96
C PHE A 73 -0.25 -3.91 8.69
N ARG A 74 0.10 -3.73 9.96
CA ARG A 74 -0.21 -2.51 10.71
C ARG A 74 0.98 -1.56 10.62
N CYS A 75 0.72 -0.29 10.36
CA CYS A 75 1.72 0.76 10.45
C CYS A 75 2.12 1.00 11.90
N ASP A 76 3.41 0.87 12.20
CA ASP A 76 3.98 1.24 13.49
C ASP A 76 4.62 2.64 13.41
N TYR A 77 5.25 2.97 12.28
CA TYR A 77 5.81 4.30 12.03
C TYR A 77 5.79 4.64 10.54
N ILE A 78 5.52 5.90 10.24
CA ILE A 78 5.62 6.51 8.92
C ILE A 78 6.24 7.89 9.10
N ASP A 79 7.19 8.25 8.27
CA ASP A 79 7.83 9.57 8.33
C ASP A 79 6.92 10.67 7.73
N ALA A 80 7.30 11.93 7.95
CA ALA A 80 6.50 13.07 7.52
C ALA A 80 6.38 13.19 5.99
N GLU A 81 7.45 12.90 5.25
CA GLU A 81 7.45 12.97 3.78
C GLU A 81 6.53 11.88 3.20
N SER A 82 6.66 10.65 3.71
CA SER A 82 5.79 9.53 3.38
C SER A 82 4.32 9.80 3.74
N THR A 83 4.06 10.50 4.85
CA THR A 83 2.70 10.90 5.26
C THR A 83 2.10 11.91 4.29
N GLU A 84 2.85 12.95 3.90
CA GLU A 84 2.40 13.93 2.91
C GLU A 84 2.09 13.28 1.55
N ASN A 85 2.91 12.31 1.13
CA ASN A 85 2.69 11.55 -0.10
C ASN A 85 1.42 10.73 -0.03
N LEU A 86 1.17 10.07 1.10
CA LEU A 86 -0.08 9.33 1.34
C LEU A 86 -1.30 10.25 1.33
N GLU A 87 -1.22 11.45 1.92
CA GLU A 87 -2.29 12.44 1.87
C GLU A 87 -2.63 12.87 0.44
N ARG A 88 -1.61 13.20 -0.38
CA ARG A 88 -1.79 13.57 -1.79
C ARG A 88 -2.45 12.45 -2.59
N LEU A 89 -1.99 11.22 -2.37
CA LEU A 89 -2.51 10.03 -3.00
C LEU A 89 -3.99 9.77 -2.65
N VAL A 90 -4.36 9.88 -1.37
CA VAL A 90 -5.76 9.74 -0.92
C VAL A 90 -6.63 10.85 -1.51
N ALA A 91 -6.15 12.10 -1.52
CA ALA A 91 -6.87 13.22 -2.09
C ALA A 91 -7.12 13.04 -3.60
N SER A 92 -6.11 12.54 -4.33
CA SER A 92 -6.22 12.24 -5.77
C SER A 92 -7.31 11.21 -6.05
N LYS A 93 -7.31 10.07 -5.33
CA LYS A 93 -8.31 9.00 -5.51
C LYS A 93 -9.74 9.47 -5.21
N LEU A 94 -9.93 10.33 -4.22
CA LEU A 94 -11.24 10.92 -3.92
C LEU A 94 -11.72 11.85 -5.04
N GLY A 95 -10.80 12.62 -5.65
CA GLY A 95 -11.09 13.45 -6.81
C GLY A 95 -11.56 12.64 -8.01
N ASP A 96 -10.85 11.56 -8.33
CA ASP A 96 -11.20 10.64 -9.42
C ASP A 96 -12.55 9.96 -9.18
N LEU A 97 -12.81 9.51 -7.96
CA LEU A 97 -14.09 8.90 -7.60
C LEU A 97 -15.25 9.89 -7.77
N ALA A 98 -15.09 11.13 -7.30
CA ALA A 98 -16.11 12.16 -7.44
C ALA A 98 -16.35 12.53 -8.92
N LEU A 99 -15.32 12.51 -9.76
CA LEU A 99 -15.47 12.72 -11.20
C LEU A 99 -16.26 11.57 -11.84
N LEU A 100 -15.91 10.34 -11.49
CA LEU A 100 -16.57 9.13 -12.00
C LEU A 100 -18.07 9.11 -11.64
N GLU A 101 -18.44 9.43 -10.40
CA GLU A 101 -19.84 9.52 -9.96
C GLU A 101 -20.64 10.56 -10.76
N ARG A 102 -20.02 11.72 -11.05
CA ARG A 102 -20.66 12.77 -11.88
C ARG A 102 -20.90 12.32 -13.31
N ASP A 103 -20.00 11.54 -13.88
CA ASP A 103 -20.16 11.02 -15.24
C ASP A 103 -21.22 9.90 -15.29
N PHE A 104 -21.25 9.01 -14.29
CA PHE A 104 -22.34 8.05 -14.14
C PHE A 104 -23.70 8.74 -14.04
N ALA A 105 -23.82 9.81 -13.23
CA ALA A 105 -25.05 10.57 -13.09
C ALA A 105 -25.58 11.16 -14.42
N LYS A 106 -24.69 11.47 -15.38
CA LYS A 106 -25.08 11.95 -16.73
C LYS A 106 -25.59 10.83 -17.65
N LEU A 107 -25.22 9.58 -17.42
CA LEU A 107 -25.62 8.43 -18.25
C LEU A 107 -26.99 7.86 -17.86
N ILE A 108 -27.40 8.08 -16.61
CA ILE A 108 -28.67 7.60 -16.05
C ILE A 108 -29.77 8.68 -15.98
N GLY A 109 -29.48 9.88 -16.51
CA GLY A 109 -30.37 11.05 -16.54
C GLY A 109 -30.92 11.36 -17.91
#